data_AF-A0AAJ2IB00-F1
#
_entry.id   AF-A0AAJ2IB00-F1
#
_cell.length_a   1.000
_cell.length_b   1.000
_cell.length_c   1.000
_cell.angle_alpha   90.00
_cell.angle_beta   90.00
_cell.angle_gamma   90.00
#
_symmetry.space_group_name_H-M   'P 1'
#
loop_
_entity.id
_entity.type
_entity.pdbx_description
1 polymer ?
#
loop_
_entity_poly.entity_id
_entity_poly.type
_entity_poly.pdbx_seq_one_letter_code
_entity_poly.pdbx_strand_id
1 'polypeptide(L)'
;MRAIHLLTLRNSGLGTGRTVDDRMRMRLAVLQTGPGAALAGAAAAWWHGLVSRVPDVPVVVAPHGRHGTRVEDVTVWHRTVAPRDLTEVDGLTVTGLELTVLDASVTLGVKVMDSALLNKKVTVAALDTVQRRNAGRRGSPRARSMLEAMSSGARSEAERITAKLLEGSGFTGWSANTPACGYVLDFAFEASKIAIEIDGMAFHSDAVAFQRDRTRQNDLVRSVQPYDGNP
;
A
#
# COMPACT_ATOMS: atom_id res chain seq x y z
N MET A 1 -19.71 -32.52 -9.25
CA MET A 1 -18.94 -33.35 -8.29
C MET A 1 -17.50 -32.83 -8.34
N ARG A 2 -16.87 -32.23 -7.32
CA ARG A 2 -16.98 -32.29 -5.85
C ARG A 2 -17.09 -30.89 -5.26
N ALA A 3 -17.94 -30.71 -4.25
CA ALA A 3 -17.99 -29.52 -3.42
C ALA A 3 -16.81 -29.57 -2.43
N ILE A 4 -15.93 -28.58 -2.46
CA ILE A 4 -14.93 -28.39 -1.40
C ILE A 4 -15.64 -27.63 -0.29
N HIS A 5 -16.21 -28.36 0.67
CA HIS A 5 -16.56 -27.81 1.98
C HIS A 5 -15.26 -27.70 2.77
N LEU A 6 -14.69 -26.50 2.83
CA LEU A 6 -13.64 -26.20 3.81
C LEU A 6 -14.32 -25.51 4.99
N LEU A 7 -14.53 -26.29 6.06
CA LEU A 7 -15.07 -25.83 7.33
C LEU A 7 -14.14 -24.77 7.93
N THR A 8 -14.71 -23.64 8.32
CA THR A 8 -14.07 -22.53 9.03
C THR A 8 -13.55 -23.03 10.39
N LEU A 9 -12.23 -23.13 10.56
CA LEU A 9 -11.64 -23.38 11.88
C LEU A 9 -11.31 -22.05 12.55
N ARG A 10 -12.21 -21.61 13.44
CA ARG A 10 -11.84 -20.68 14.51
C ARG A 10 -10.77 -21.35 15.37
N ASN A 11 -9.75 -20.58 15.70
CA ASN A 11 -8.65 -20.97 16.57
C ASN A 11 -9.17 -21.19 18.00
N SER A 12 -9.48 -22.44 18.34
CA SER A 12 -9.55 -22.93 19.71
C SER A 12 -8.73 -24.21 19.77
N GLY A 13 -7.72 -24.21 20.64
CA GLY A 13 -6.57 -25.10 20.57
C GLY A 13 -6.84 -26.62 20.57
N LEU A 14 -5.75 -27.31 20.21
CA LEU A 14 -5.50 -28.76 20.16
C LEU A 14 -5.98 -29.51 18.90
N GLY A 15 -5.02 -30.03 18.13
CA GLY A 15 -5.22 -31.16 17.21
C GLY A 15 -4.62 -30.97 15.81
N THR A 16 -3.38 -31.42 15.61
CA THR A 16 -2.75 -31.88 14.33
C THR A 16 -3.33 -31.37 12.99
N GLY A 17 -3.43 -30.06 12.81
CA GLY A 17 -3.79 -29.41 11.53
C GLY A 17 -2.63 -28.53 11.09
N ARG A 18 -2.21 -28.62 9.82
CA ARG A 18 -1.30 -27.62 9.25
C ARG A 18 -1.95 -26.25 9.42
N THR A 19 -1.35 -25.38 10.21
CA THR A 19 -1.77 -23.99 10.34
C THR A 19 -1.78 -23.37 8.95
N VAL A 20 -2.94 -22.90 8.51
CA VAL A 20 -3.07 -22.15 7.24
C VAL A 20 -2.27 -20.87 7.42
N ASP A 21 -1.10 -20.78 6.79
CA ASP A 21 -0.33 -19.55 6.77
C ASP A 21 -1.06 -18.48 5.94
N ASP A 22 -0.67 -17.21 6.10
CA ASP A 22 -1.32 -16.10 5.41
C ASP A 22 -1.28 -16.25 3.88
N ARG A 23 -0.23 -16.89 3.35
CA ARG A 23 -0.13 -17.10 1.90
C ARG A 23 -1.17 -18.10 1.41
N MET A 24 -1.37 -19.18 2.14
CA MET A 24 -2.41 -20.18 1.88
C MET A 24 -3.80 -19.55 1.97
N ARG A 25 -4.03 -18.66 2.94
CA ARG A 25 -5.30 -17.92 3.07
C ARG A 25 -5.61 -17.09 1.82
N MET A 26 -4.62 -16.37 1.26
CA MET A 26 -4.82 -15.62 0.01
C MET A 26 -5.11 -16.54 -1.19
N ARG A 27 -4.41 -17.67 -1.30
CA ARG A 27 -4.66 -18.66 -2.36
C ARG A 27 -6.08 -19.24 -2.27
N LEU A 28 -6.51 -19.62 -1.06
CA LEU A 28 -7.84 -20.16 -0.82
C LEU A 28 -8.93 -19.13 -1.17
N ALA A 29 -8.73 -17.86 -0.82
CA ALA A 29 -9.68 -16.80 -1.17
C ALA A 29 -9.92 -16.70 -2.68
N VAL A 30 -8.86 -16.72 -3.49
CA VAL A 30 -8.97 -16.69 -4.96
C VAL A 30 -9.63 -17.96 -5.49
N LEU A 31 -9.18 -19.13 -5.03
CA LEU A 31 -9.70 -20.44 -5.47
C LEU A 31 -11.18 -20.62 -5.15
N GLN A 32 -11.62 -20.21 -3.95
CA GLN A 32 -13.01 -20.30 -3.51
C GLN A 32 -13.91 -19.31 -4.24
N THR A 33 -13.38 -18.15 -4.63
CA THR A 33 -14.13 -17.15 -5.43
C THR A 33 -14.40 -17.69 -6.84
N GLY A 34 -13.48 -18.48 -7.39
CA GLY A 34 -13.70 -19.27 -8.60
C GLY A 34 -12.97 -18.77 -9.85
N PRO A 35 -13.31 -19.30 -11.04
CA PRO A 35 -12.59 -19.01 -12.27
C PRO A 35 -12.60 -17.54 -12.65
N GLY A 36 -11.45 -17.02 -13.09
CA GLY A 36 -11.28 -15.60 -13.43
C GLY A 36 -11.15 -14.67 -12.22
N ALA A 37 -11.09 -15.22 -11.01
CA ALA A 37 -10.78 -14.46 -9.82
C ALA A 37 -9.28 -14.12 -9.73
N ALA A 38 -8.95 -12.96 -9.18
CA ALA A 38 -7.57 -12.55 -8.92
C ALA A 38 -7.45 -11.79 -7.59
N LEU A 39 -6.34 -11.96 -6.87
CA LEU A 39 -6.08 -11.21 -5.65
C LEU A 39 -5.94 -9.71 -5.98
N ALA A 40 -6.49 -8.83 -5.15
CA ALA A 40 -6.52 -7.39 -5.42
C ALA A 40 -6.34 -6.53 -4.16
N GLY A 41 -6.28 -5.21 -4.36
CA GLY A 41 -6.24 -4.22 -3.28
C GLY A 41 -5.08 -4.43 -2.31
N ALA A 42 -5.36 -4.30 -1.01
CA ALA A 42 -4.35 -4.47 0.04
C ALA A 42 -3.72 -5.88 0.05
N ALA A 43 -4.48 -6.92 -0.31
CA ALA A 43 -3.97 -8.29 -0.34
C ALA A 43 -3.00 -8.50 -1.49
N ALA A 44 -3.31 -7.96 -2.68
CA ALA A 44 -2.35 -7.92 -3.78
C ALA A 44 -1.13 -7.07 -3.44
N ALA A 45 -1.30 -5.94 -2.76
CA ALA A 45 -0.17 -5.09 -2.36
C ALA A 45 0.81 -5.83 -1.43
N TRP A 46 0.29 -6.60 -0.47
CA TRP A 46 1.11 -7.45 0.38
C TRP A 46 1.79 -8.57 -0.43
N TRP A 47 1.06 -9.22 -1.33
CA TRP A 47 1.60 -10.30 -2.19
C TRP A 47 2.71 -9.82 -3.13
N HIS A 48 2.63 -8.56 -3.62
CA HIS A 48 3.67 -7.88 -4.39
C HIS A 48 4.83 -7.33 -3.53
N GLY A 49 4.77 -7.46 -2.21
CA GLY A 49 5.78 -6.89 -1.30
C GLY A 49 5.80 -5.35 -1.30
N LEU A 50 4.66 -4.71 -1.55
CA LEU A 50 4.50 -3.25 -1.41
C LEU A 50 4.23 -2.85 0.05
N VAL A 51 3.65 -3.74 0.84
CA VAL A 51 3.39 -3.54 2.27
C VAL A 51 3.78 -4.81 3.04
N SER A 52 4.23 -4.64 4.29
CA SER A 52 4.66 -5.75 5.15
C SER A 52 3.53 -6.38 5.95
N ARG A 53 2.54 -5.57 6.36
CA ARG A 53 1.38 -6.05 7.13
C ARG A 53 0.41 -6.80 6.23
N VAL A 54 0.10 -8.04 6.62
CA VAL A 54 -0.95 -8.85 5.99
C VAL A 54 -2.32 -8.23 6.29
N PRO A 55 -3.21 -8.07 5.29
CA PRO A 55 -4.57 -7.63 5.55
C PRO A 55 -5.40 -8.71 6.27
N ASP A 56 -6.25 -8.27 7.20
CA ASP A 56 -7.11 -9.17 7.98
C ASP A 56 -8.12 -9.90 7.07
N VAL A 57 -8.64 -9.22 6.04
CA VAL A 57 -9.60 -9.77 5.06
C VAL A 57 -8.99 -9.72 3.65
N PRO A 58 -8.86 -10.84 2.92
CA PRO A 58 -8.42 -10.85 1.54
C PRO A 58 -9.42 -10.13 0.64
N VAL A 59 -8.90 -9.39 -0.33
CA VAL A 59 -9.71 -8.78 -1.39
C VAL A 59 -9.42 -9.49 -2.69
N VAL A 60 -10.47 -9.90 -3.39
CA VAL A 60 -10.41 -10.62 -4.67
C VAL A 60 -11.29 -9.88 -5.69
N VAL A 61 -10.81 -9.73 -6.92
CA VAL A 61 -11.64 -9.27 -8.05
C VAL A 61 -12.16 -10.48 -8.81
N ALA A 62 -13.40 -10.43 -9.26
CA ALA A 62 -13.99 -11.45 -10.11
C ALA A 62 -14.92 -10.80 -11.14
N PRO A 63 -15.04 -11.35 -12.36
CA PRO A 63 -15.94 -10.81 -13.38
C PRO A 63 -17.40 -10.80 -12.92
N HIS A 64 -18.21 -9.92 -13.52
CA HIS A 64 -19.65 -9.94 -13.33
C HIS A 64 -20.19 -11.25 -13.91
N GLY A 65 -20.88 -12.05 -13.11
CA GLY A 65 -21.28 -13.39 -13.51
C GLY A 65 -21.86 -14.19 -12.35
N ARG A 66 -22.46 -15.33 -12.72
CA ARG A 66 -23.37 -16.20 -11.95
C ARG A 66 -23.15 -16.16 -10.43
N HIS A 67 -24.26 -16.02 -9.68
CA HIS A 67 -24.34 -16.11 -8.22
C HIS A 67 -23.41 -17.18 -7.65
N GLY A 68 -22.19 -16.78 -7.31
CA GLY A 68 -21.24 -17.63 -6.62
C GLY A 68 -21.71 -17.79 -5.18
N THR A 69 -21.38 -18.92 -4.58
CA THR A 69 -21.53 -19.10 -3.13
C THR A 69 -20.74 -17.99 -2.44
N ARG A 70 -21.36 -17.32 -1.46
CA ARG A 70 -20.66 -16.33 -0.63
C ARG A 70 -19.42 -17.01 -0.04
N VAL A 71 -18.25 -16.43 -0.28
CA VAL A 71 -17.01 -16.85 0.36
C VAL A 71 -16.94 -16.13 1.70
N GLU A 72 -16.94 -16.89 2.80
CA GLU A 72 -16.76 -16.32 4.13
C GLU A 72 -15.37 -15.68 4.25
N ASP A 73 -15.28 -14.59 5.03
CA ASP A 73 -14.03 -13.89 5.32
C ASP A 73 -13.23 -13.39 4.10
N VAL A 74 -13.89 -13.21 2.94
CA VAL A 74 -13.31 -12.63 1.72
C VAL A 74 -14.18 -11.50 1.21
N THR A 75 -13.55 -10.38 0.82
CA THR A 75 -14.23 -9.30 0.10
C THR A 75 -14.07 -9.50 -1.40
N VAL A 76 -15.19 -9.68 -2.11
CA VAL A 76 -15.20 -9.83 -3.57
C VAL A 76 -15.61 -8.51 -4.23
N TRP A 77 -14.75 -7.99 -5.10
CA TRP A 77 -15.05 -6.87 -5.98
C TRP A 77 -15.47 -7.39 -7.35
N HIS A 78 -16.76 -7.27 -7.66
CA HIS A 78 -17.27 -7.65 -8.98
C HIS A 78 -16.86 -6.60 -10.01
N ARG A 79 -15.88 -6.94 -10.84
CA ARG A 79 -15.43 -6.17 -12.00
C ARG A 79 -14.65 -7.05 -12.95
N THR A 80 -14.79 -6.82 -14.25
CA THR A 80 -13.96 -7.47 -15.27
C THR A 80 -12.65 -6.71 -15.39
N VAL A 81 -11.54 -7.35 -15.02
CA VAL A 81 -10.19 -6.80 -15.21
C VAL A 81 -9.62 -7.38 -16.50
N ALA A 82 -9.09 -6.52 -17.37
CA ALA A 82 -8.47 -6.96 -18.61
C ALA A 82 -7.24 -7.84 -18.32
N PRO A 83 -6.95 -8.88 -19.10
CA PRO A 83 -5.79 -9.76 -18.85
C PRO A 83 -4.45 -9.02 -18.73
N ARG A 84 -4.30 -7.89 -19.42
CA ARG A 84 -3.10 -7.03 -19.36
C ARG A 84 -2.90 -6.29 -18.02
N ASP A 85 -3.95 -6.20 -17.21
CA ASP A 85 -3.93 -5.62 -15.87
C ASP A 85 -3.95 -6.72 -14.79
N LEU A 86 -3.71 -7.97 -15.19
CA LEU A 86 -3.51 -9.13 -14.33
C LEU A 86 -2.10 -9.67 -14.55
N THR A 87 -1.55 -10.32 -13.53
CA THR A 87 -0.28 -11.04 -13.61
C THR A 87 -0.31 -12.24 -12.68
N GLU A 88 0.68 -13.11 -12.79
CA GLU A 88 0.89 -14.21 -11.86
C GLU A 88 2.14 -13.94 -11.03
N VAL A 89 2.00 -14.05 -9.70
CA VAL A 89 3.12 -13.95 -8.76
C VAL A 89 3.06 -15.17 -7.86
N ASP A 90 4.14 -15.94 -7.80
CA ASP A 90 4.24 -17.19 -7.03
C ASP A 90 3.07 -18.16 -7.32
N GLY A 91 2.63 -18.27 -8.57
CA GLY A 91 1.54 -19.19 -8.96
C GLY A 91 0.14 -18.77 -8.47
N LEU A 92 -0.07 -17.48 -8.17
CA LEU A 92 -1.38 -16.91 -7.86
C LEU A 92 -1.69 -15.75 -8.82
N THR A 93 -2.87 -15.76 -9.44
CA THR A 93 -3.34 -14.64 -10.25
C THR A 93 -3.65 -13.43 -9.35
N VAL A 94 -3.03 -12.31 -9.66
CA VAL A 94 -3.14 -11.05 -8.91
C VAL A 94 -3.34 -9.87 -9.87
N THR A 95 -3.87 -8.76 -9.39
CA THR A 95 -3.86 -7.51 -10.17
C THR A 95 -2.41 -7.11 -10.47
N GLY A 96 -2.19 -6.57 -11.67
CA GLY A 96 -0.90 -6.00 -12.07
C GLY A 96 -0.42 -4.94 -11.09
N LEU A 97 0.89 -4.68 -11.06
CA LEU A 97 1.52 -3.87 -10.02
C LEU A 97 0.92 -2.46 -9.94
N GLU A 98 0.73 -1.80 -11.08
CA GLU A 98 0.16 -0.46 -11.19
C GLU A 98 -1.29 -0.41 -10.72
N LEU A 99 -2.12 -1.36 -11.15
CA LEU A 99 -3.51 -1.43 -10.72
C LEU A 99 -3.61 -1.73 -9.22
N THR A 100 -2.72 -2.58 -8.71
CA THR A 100 -2.58 -2.85 -7.29
C THR A 100 -2.23 -1.59 -6.51
N VAL A 101 -1.24 -0.80 -6.97
CA VAL A 101 -0.87 0.46 -6.33
C VAL A 101 -2.04 1.42 -6.27
N LEU A 102 -2.77 1.60 -7.37
CA LEU A 102 -3.94 2.48 -7.43
C LEU A 102 -5.03 2.05 -6.44
N ASP A 103 -5.40 0.76 -6.45
CA ASP A 103 -6.49 0.24 -5.61
C ASP A 103 -6.12 0.15 -4.13
N ALA A 104 -4.88 -0.27 -3.83
CA ALA A 104 -4.38 -0.35 -2.47
C ALA A 104 -4.27 1.04 -1.85
N SER A 105 -3.90 2.08 -2.61
CA SER A 105 -3.80 3.45 -2.10
C SER A 105 -5.15 4.05 -1.69
N VAL A 106 -6.25 3.62 -2.31
CA VAL A 106 -7.60 4.03 -1.91
C VAL A 106 -7.96 3.52 -0.51
N THR A 107 -7.46 2.33 -0.14
CA THR A 107 -7.82 1.65 1.11
C THR A 107 -6.77 1.87 2.21
N LEU A 108 -5.50 1.81 1.83
CA LEU A 108 -4.34 1.93 2.73
C LEU A 108 -3.77 3.36 2.72
N GLY A 109 -4.28 4.27 1.90
CA GLY A 109 -3.80 5.65 1.84
C GLY A 109 -2.64 5.87 0.85
N VAL A 110 -2.38 7.15 0.58
CA VAL A 110 -1.49 7.65 -0.47
C VAL A 110 -0.04 7.16 -0.36
N LYS A 111 0.42 6.80 0.85
CA LYS A 111 1.80 6.33 1.11
C LYS A 111 2.17 5.08 0.29
N VAL A 112 1.20 4.25 -0.10
CA VAL A 112 1.47 3.08 -0.96
C VAL A 112 1.90 3.51 -2.36
N MET A 113 1.19 4.46 -2.97
CA MET A 113 1.54 5.04 -4.26
C MET A 113 2.85 5.83 -4.20
N ASP A 114 3.00 6.64 -3.16
CA ASP A 114 4.20 7.44 -2.94
C ASP A 114 5.46 6.56 -2.83
N SER A 115 5.42 5.55 -1.96
CA SER A 115 6.52 4.60 -1.80
C SER A 115 6.81 3.81 -3.08
N ALA A 116 5.78 3.40 -3.83
CA ALA A 116 5.98 2.69 -5.10
C ALA A 116 6.66 3.56 -6.17
N LEU A 117 6.33 4.86 -6.22
CA LEU A 117 6.97 5.84 -7.10
C LEU A 117 8.41 6.15 -6.66
N LEU A 118 8.62 6.44 -5.36
CA LEU A 118 9.94 6.73 -4.78
C LEU A 118 10.92 5.57 -4.99
N ASN A 119 10.47 4.34 -4.79
CA ASN A 119 11.27 3.13 -5.01
C ASN A 119 11.34 2.70 -6.49
N LYS A 120 10.83 3.53 -7.42
CA LYS A 120 10.83 3.29 -8.87
C LYS A 120 10.21 1.95 -9.29
N LYS A 121 9.31 1.40 -8.47
CA LYS A 121 8.55 0.19 -8.79
C LYS A 121 7.50 0.44 -9.87
N VAL A 122 7.01 1.68 -9.96
CA VAL A 122 6.06 2.16 -10.97
C VAL A 122 6.44 3.58 -11.39
N THR A 123 5.86 4.06 -12.49
CA THR A 123 6.00 5.46 -12.93
C THR A 123 4.64 6.15 -12.97
N VAL A 124 4.62 7.48 -12.84
CA VAL A 124 3.40 8.29 -12.97
C VAL A 124 2.69 8.02 -14.29
N ALA A 125 3.43 7.96 -15.41
CA ALA A 125 2.87 7.68 -16.73
C ALA A 125 2.23 6.28 -16.85
N ALA A 126 2.83 5.27 -16.21
CA ALA A 126 2.27 3.92 -16.18
C ALA A 126 1.00 3.86 -15.33
N LEU A 127 1.01 4.49 -14.14
CA LEU A 127 -0.16 4.60 -13.27
C LEU A 127 -1.31 5.33 -13.97
N ASP A 128 -1.02 6.42 -14.66
CA ASP A 128 -2.00 7.24 -15.40
C ASP A 128 -2.62 6.45 -16.56
N THR A 129 -1.81 5.70 -17.30
CA THR A 129 -2.28 4.80 -18.36
C THR A 129 -3.23 3.73 -17.81
N VAL A 130 -2.83 3.04 -16.73
CA VAL A 130 -3.64 1.99 -16.10
C VAL A 130 -4.91 2.58 -15.47
N GLN A 131 -4.81 3.76 -14.86
CA GLN A 131 -5.93 4.48 -14.26
C GLN A 131 -7.01 4.80 -15.29
N ARG A 132 -6.62 5.32 -16.47
CA ARG A 132 -7.56 5.58 -17.58
C ARG A 132 -8.23 4.32 -18.09
N ARG A 133 -7.47 3.24 -18.33
CA ARG A 133 -8.02 1.96 -18.81
C ARG A 133 -9.03 1.35 -17.85
N ASN A 134 -8.80 1.55 -16.55
CA ASN A 134 -9.63 1.01 -15.48
C ASN A 134 -10.57 2.07 -14.89
N ALA A 135 -10.89 3.14 -15.63
CA ALA A 135 -11.79 4.19 -15.17
C ALA A 135 -13.20 3.65 -14.86
N GLY A 136 -13.95 4.36 -14.00
CA GLY A 136 -15.31 3.97 -13.62
C GLY A 136 -15.41 2.88 -12.55
N ARG A 137 -14.29 2.25 -12.17
CA ARG A 137 -14.27 1.31 -11.03
C ARG A 137 -14.43 2.03 -9.68
N ARG A 138 -14.91 1.31 -8.66
CA ARG A 138 -14.92 1.79 -7.27
C ARG A 138 -13.53 2.26 -6.86
N GLY A 139 -13.44 3.45 -6.27
CA GLY A 139 -12.16 4.05 -5.86
C GLY A 139 -11.41 4.79 -6.97
N SER A 140 -11.83 4.68 -8.24
CA SER A 140 -11.19 5.36 -9.37
C SER A 140 -11.09 6.88 -9.21
N PRO A 141 -12.13 7.62 -8.75
CA PRO A 141 -12.00 9.06 -8.54
C PRO A 141 -10.94 9.41 -7.48
N ARG A 142 -10.92 8.69 -6.35
CA ARG A 142 -9.93 8.91 -5.28
C ARG A 142 -8.51 8.60 -5.75
N ALA A 143 -8.32 7.48 -6.46
CA ALA A 143 -7.01 7.13 -7.04
C ALA A 143 -6.54 8.15 -8.09
N ARG A 144 -7.46 8.68 -8.93
CA ARG A 144 -7.16 9.74 -9.89
C ARG A 144 -6.70 11.02 -9.17
N SER A 145 -7.45 11.47 -8.17
CA SER A 145 -7.09 12.68 -7.41
C SER A 145 -5.73 12.53 -6.71
N MET A 146 -5.42 11.36 -6.14
CA MET A 146 -4.08 11.09 -5.57
C MET A 146 -2.98 11.20 -6.64
N LEU A 147 -3.19 10.60 -7.81
CA LEU A 147 -2.22 10.65 -8.91
C LEU A 147 -2.03 12.06 -9.46
N GLU A 148 -3.12 12.83 -9.61
CA GLU A 148 -3.08 14.23 -10.03
C GLU A 148 -2.29 15.09 -9.04
N ALA A 149 -2.50 14.89 -7.73
CA ALA A 149 -1.76 15.59 -6.69
C ALA A 149 -0.25 15.27 -6.71
N MET A 150 0.13 14.07 -7.11
CA MET A 150 1.55 13.68 -7.30
C MET A 150 2.13 14.20 -8.62
N SER A 151 1.31 14.29 -9.66
CA SER A 151 1.73 14.69 -11.00
C SER A 151 1.84 16.21 -11.15
N SER A 152 1.16 16.98 -10.31
CA SER A 152 1.10 18.44 -10.38
C SER A 152 2.44 19.13 -10.07
N GLY A 153 3.50 18.38 -9.74
CA GLY A 153 4.81 18.94 -9.42
C GLY A 153 4.86 19.74 -8.11
N ALA A 154 3.71 19.97 -7.47
CA ALA A 154 3.59 20.77 -6.25
C ALA A 154 4.43 20.21 -5.09
N ARG A 155 4.53 18.87 -4.96
CA ARG A 155 5.42 18.25 -3.99
C ARG A 155 6.89 18.55 -4.29
N SER A 156 7.33 18.33 -5.53
CA SER A 156 8.71 18.61 -5.94
C SER A 156 9.04 20.11 -5.91
N GLU A 157 8.06 20.98 -6.12
CA GLU A 157 8.21 22.43 -5.98
C GLU A 157 8.32 22.84 -4.51
N ALA A 158 7.48 22.30 -3.63
CA ALA A 158 7.54 22.55 -2.19
C ALA A 158 8.86 22.02 -1.59
N GLU A 159 9.29 20.81 -1.95
CA GLU A 159 10.61 20.28 -1.58
C GLU A 159 11.75 21.19 -2.07
N ARG A 160 11.68 21.66 -3.32
CA ARG A 160 12.70 22.58 -3.88
C ARG A 160 12.71 23.94 -3.17
N ILE A 161 11.54 24.47 -2.81
CA ILE A 161 11.43 25.72 -2.05
C ILE A 161 12.04 25.53 -0.65
N THR A 162 11.72 24.43 0.04
CA THR A 162 12.29 24.11 1.35
C THR A 162 13.80 23.96 1.29
N ALA A 163 14.34 23.26 0.29
CA ALA A 163 15.79 23.13 0.11
C ALA A 163 16.46 24.51 0.01
N LYS A 164 15.91 25.42 -0.81
CA LYS A 164 16.42 26.78 -0.95
C LYS A 164 16.35 27.59 0.36
N LEU A 165 15.29 27.40 1.15
CA LEU A 165 15.17 28.05 2.46
C LEU A 165 16.24 27.53 3.43
N LEU A 166 16.48 26.22 3.46
CA LEU A 166 17.52 25.61 4.29
C LEU A 166 18.91 26.11 3.87
N GLU A 167 19.22 26.14 2.58
CA GLU A 167 20.48 26.71 2.04
C GLU A 167 20.67 28.19 2.43
N GLY A 168 19.60 29.00 2.33
CA GLY A 168 19.66 30.44 2.63
C GLY A 168 19.63 30.80 4.12
N SER A 169 19.26 29.86 4.98
CA SER A 169 19.08 30.09 6.44
C SER A 169 20.35 29.92 7.27
N GLY A 170 21.42 29.38 6.70
CA GLY A 170 22.66 29.07 7.43
C GLY A 170 22.59 27.78 8.27
N PHE A 171 21.48 27.04 8.23
CA PHE A 171 21.41 25.70 8.82
C PHE A 171 22.25 24.72 8.00
N THR A 172 23.23 24.07 8.65
CA THR A 172 24.15 23.10 8.04
C THR A 172 23.94 21.70 8.62
N GLY A 173 24.48 20.67 7.96
CA GLY A 173 24.38 19.28 8.44
C GLY A 173 23.04 18.60 8.19
N TRP A 174 22.23 19.13 7.26
CA TRP A 174 21.05 18.45 6.75
C TRP A 174 21.35 17.67 5.47
N SER A 175 20.59 16.60 5.24
CA SER A 175 20.58 15.81 4.02
C SER A 175 19.15 15.70 3.50
N ALA A 176 18.95 15.69 2.19
CA ALA A 176 17.65 15.42 1.58
C ALA A 176 17.49 13.93 1.25
N ASN A 177 16.24 13.45 1.19
CA ASN A 177 15.90 12.07 0.83
C ASN A 177 16.61 11.02 1.70
N THR A 178 16.71 11.26 3.00
CA THR A 178 17.44 10.40 3.93
C THR A 178 16.63 9.14 4.29
N PRO A 179 17.13 7.91 4.03
CA PRO A 179 16.46 6.69 4.44
C PRO A 179 16.47 6.50 5.96
N ALA A 180 15.32 6.21 6.58
CA ALA A 180 15.20 5.94 8.01
C ALA A 180 14.03 4.98 8.30
N CYS A 181 14.28 3.91 9.07
CA CYS A 181 13.25 2.95 9.53
C CYS A 181 12.33 2.40 8.41
N GLY A 182 12.85 2.20 7.20
CA GLY A 182 12.08 1.74 6.04
C GLY A 182 11.30 2.82 5.31
N TYR A 183 11.53 4.10 5.64
CA TYR A 183 10.98 5.28 5.00
C TYR A 183 12.08 6.16 4.42
N VAL A 184 11.71 7.13 3.58
CA VAL A 184 12.60 8.20 3.11
C VAL A 184 12.06 9.52 3.69
N LEU A 185 12.92 10.25 4.40
CA LEU A 185 12.64 11.57 4.96
C LEU A 185 12.99 12.64 3.92
N ASP A 186 12.14 13.64 3.72
CA ASP A 186 12.38 14.67 2.71
C ASP A 186 13.65 15.47 3.06
N PHE A 187 13.81 15.85 4.33
CA PHE A 187 15.06 16.39 4.87
C PHE A 187 15.33 15.87 6.29
N ALA A 188 16.59 15.65 6.64
CA ALA A 188 17.00 15.21 7.97
C ALA A 188 18.29 15.91 8.43
N PHE A 189 18.30 16.36 9.69
CA PHE A 189 19.49 16.74 10.44
C PHE A 189 19.89 15.58 11.33
N GLU A 190 20.77 14.71 10.84
CA GLU A 190 21.10 13.44 11.49
C GLU A 190 21.72 13.63 12.87
N ALA A 191 22.65 14.59 13.01
CA ALA A 191 23.31 14.89 14.27
C ALA A 191 22.33 15.36 15.36
N SER A 192 21.33 16.16 14.96
CA SER A 192 20.31 16.70 15.85
C SER A 192 19.07 15.80 15.97
N LYS A 193 19.03 14.70 15.19
CA LYS A 193 17.89 13.77 15.12
C LYS A 193 16.56 14.48 14.79
N ILE A 194 16.61 15.46 13.90
CA ILE A 194 15.44 16.23 13.43
C ILE A 194 15.13 15.82 11.98
N ALA A 195 13.85 15.60 11.68
CA ALA A 195 13.37 15.38 10.31
C ALA A 195 12.37 16.50 9.93
N ILE A 196 12.43 16.95 8.68
CA ILE A 196 11.44 17.86 8.09
C ILE A 196 10.76 17.10 6.96
N GLU A 197 9.44 17.00 7.03
CA GLU A 197 8.60 16.37 6.00
C GLU A 197 7.75 17.44 5.33
N ILE A 198 7.70 17.40 4.00
CA ILE A 198 6.92 18.32 3.19
C ILE A 198 5.59 17.64 2.86
N ASP A 199 4.59 17.99 3.66
CA ASP A 199 3.23 17.57 3.43
C ASP A 199 2.72 18.19 2.12
N GLY A 200 2.67 17.40 1.06
CA GLY A 200 1.95 17.78 -0.16
C GLY A 200 0.49 18.11 0.20
N MET A 201 -0.08 19.15 -0.43
CA MET A 201 -1.43 19.72 -0.19
C MET A 201 -2.64 18.76 -0.29
N ALA A 202 -2.44 17.44 -0.29
CA ALA A 202 -3.47 16.41 -0.30
C ALA A 202 -3.83 15.86 1.10
N PHE A 203 -3.58 16.62 2.17
CA PHE A 203 -4.04 16.25 3.50
C PHE A 203 -5.42 16.86 3.78
N HIS A 204 -6.47 16.03 3.68
CA HIS A 204 -7.50 16.00 4.71
C HIS A 204 -8.29 14.68 4.74
N SER A 205 -8.54 14.24 5.99
CA SER A 205 -9.47 13.23 6.49
C SER A 205 -9.15 11.75 6.25
N ASP A 206 -8.47 11.13 7.23
CA ASP A 206 -8.85 9.81 7.75
C ASP A 206 -8.16 9.60 9.10
N ALA A 207 -8.91 9.20 10.14
CA ALA A 207 -8.39 8.94 11.49
C ALA A 207 -7.27 7.87 11.51
N VAL A 208 -7.24 7.00 10.49
CA VAL A 208 -6.20 5.98 10.29
C VAL A 208 -4.88 6.59 9.79
N ALA A 209 -4.92 7.67 9.00
CA ALA A 209 -3.71 8.38 8.59
C ALA A 209 -3.03 9.04 9.78
N PHE A 210 -3.82 9.63 10.69
CA PHE A 210 -3.36 10.21 11.94
C PHE A 210 -2.71 9.17 12.88
N GLN A 211 -3.30 7.98 12.98
CA GLN A 211 -2.76 6.92 13.85
C GLN A 211 -1.45 6.32 13.30
N ARG A 212 -1.31 6.22 11.98
CA ARG A 212 -0.07 5.78 11.32
C ARG A 212 1.02 6.83 11.37
N ASP A 213 0.67 8.10 11.31
CA ASP A 213 1.60 9.20 11.54
C ASP A 213 2.21 9.12 12.94
N ARG A 214 1.36 8.84 13.94
CA ARG A 214 1.81 8.61 15.31
C ARG A 214 2.70 7.38 15.47
N THR A 215 2.41 6.27 14.79
CA THR A 215 3.29 5.09 14.79
C THR A 215 4.66 5.40 14.16
N ARG A 216 4.69 6.08 13.01
CA ARG A 216 5.93 6.51 12.35
C ARG A 216 6.74 7.44 13.24
N GLN A 217 6.09 8.44 13.85
CA GLN A 217 6.73 9.36 14.78
C GLN A 217 7.30 8.61 15.99
N ASN A 218 6.57 7.62 16.52
CA ASN A 218 7.05 6.79 17.62
C ASN A 218 8.24 5.91 17.21
N ASP A 219 8.25 5.35 16.00
CA ASP A 219 9.36 4.52 15.50
C ASP A 219 10.63 5.36 15.32
N LEU A 220 10.50 6.57 14.76
CA LEU A 220 11.61 7.52 14.63
C LEU A 220 12.14 7.95 16.01
N VAL A 221 11.27 8.31 16.94
CA VAL A 221 11.65 8.66 18.33
C VAL A 221 12.31 7.48 19.05
N ARG A 222 11.90 6.23 18.80
CA ARG A 222 12.50 5.04 19.44
C ARG A 222 13.84 4.61 18.84
N SER A 223 14.06 4.90 17.55
CA SER A 223 15.35 4.63 16.88
C SER A 223 16.50 5.51 17.39
N VAL A 224 16.12 6.63 18.02
CA VAL A 224 17.02 7.51 18.77
C VAL A 224 17.28 6.85 20.13
N GLN A 225 18.42 6.15 20.26
CA GLN A 225 18.92 5.73 21.58
C GLN A 225 19.00 6.95 22.51
N PRO A 226 18.63 6.83 23.80
CA PRO A 226 18.83 7.89 24.78
C PRO A 226 20.31 8.30 24.79
N TYR A 227 20.56 9.59 24.81
CA TYR A 227 21.88 10.09 25.13
C TYR A 227 22.09 9.86 26.64
N ASP A 228 22.82 8.81 27.00
CA ASP A 228 23.25 8.55 28.37
C ASP A 228 24.37 9.54 28.71
N GLY A 229 23.95 10.78 28.99
CA GLY A 229 24.84 11.80 29.51
C GLY A 229 25.32 11.39 30.89
N ASN A 230 26.58 10.96 30.99
CA ASN A 230 27.32 11.05 32.23
C ASN A 230 28.38 12.17 32.06
N PRO A 231 28.44 13.15 32.98
CA PRO A 231 29.42 14.24 32.92
C PRO A 231 30.87 13.77 33.04
#